data_AF-A0A8J4PM43-F1
#
_entry.id   AF-A0A8J4PM43-F1
#
_cell.length_a   1.000
_cell.length_b   1.000
_cell.length_c   1.000
_cell.angle_alpha   90.00
_cell.angle_beta   90.00
_cell.angle_gamma   90.00
#
_symmetry.space_group_name_H-M   'P 1'
#
loop_
_entity.id
_entity.type
_entity.pdbx_description
1 polymer ?
#
loop_
_entity_poly.entity_id
_entity_poly.type
_entity_poly.pdbx_seq_one_letter_code
_entity_poly.pdbx_strand_id
1 'polypeptide(L)'
;MPMINMNIYCPSTNQTIGIEGLTEGSSIKDLKRIIYERTGTPPEHQTIQIDNKKIPKRYDSKKWEKLGINDKTNVQMIYAMDGGCGCGCDICGCGCDACCQII
;
A
#
# COMPACT_ATOMS: atom_id res chain seq x y z
N MET A 1 5.05 20.07 -18.64
CA MET A 1 4.96 19.53 -17.28
C MET A 1 5.76 18.25 -17.27
N PRO A 2 6.79 18.11 -16.42
CA PRO A 2 7.54 16.86 -16.33
C PRO A 2 6.62 15.75 -15.83
N MET A 3 6.57 14.67 -16.59
CA MET A 3 5.84 13.46 -16.27
C MET A 3 6.85 12.46 -15.72
N ILE A 4 6.55 11.89 -14.56
CA ILE A 4 7.35 10.83 -13.96
C ILE A 4 6.71 9.49 -14.34
N ASN A 5 7.54 8.60 -14.87
CA ASN A 5 7.21 7.19 -15.07
C ASN A 5 7.91 6.41 -13.97
N MET A 6 7.19 5.57 -13.24
CA MET A 6 7.80 4.69 -12.24
C MET A 6 7.26 3.27 -12.34
N ASN A 7 8.08 2.33 -11.89
CA ASN A 7 7.74 0.92 -11.84
C ASN A 7 7.50 0.51 -10.40
N ILE A 8 6.33 -0.07 -10.12
CA ILE A 8 5.95 -0.52 -8.79
C ILE A 8 5.80 -2.03 -8.80
N TYR A 9 6.62 -2.70 -8.01
CA TYR A 9 6.46 -4.14 -7.84
C TYR A 9 5.26 -4.43 -6.93
N CYS A 10 4.30 -5.20 -7.44
CA CYS A 10 3.11 -5.63 -6.72
C CYS A 10 3.22 -7.10 -6.30
N PRO A 11 3.17 -7.43 -5.00
CA PRO A 11 3.22 -8.82 -4.54
C PRO A 11 1.96 -9.62 -4.87
N SER A 12 0.76 -9.01 -4.98
CA SER A 12 -0.47 -9.79 -5.30
C SER A 12 -0.38 -10.43 -6.66
N THR A 13 0.08 -9.65 -7.63
CA THR A 13 0.12 -10.07 -9.03
C THR A 13 1.49 -10.64 -9.39
N ASN A 14 2.46 -10.60 -8.46
CA ASN A 14 3.86 -10.95 -8.67
C ASN A 14 4.43 -10.28 -9.94
N GLN A 15 3.95 -9.07 -10.24
CA GLN A 15 4.24 -8.33 -11.47
C GLN A 15 4.56 -6.87 -11.13
N THR A 16 5.40 -6.27 -11.97
CA THR A 16 5.73 -4.86 -11.87
C THR A 16 4.74 -4.05 -12.69
N ILE A 17 4.01 -3.15 -12.03
CA ILE A 17 3.04 -2.25 -12.65
C ILE A 17 3.78 -0.95 -12.97
N GLY A 18 3.91 -0.66 -14.26
CA GLY A 18 4.38 0.65 -14.74
C GLY A 18 3.27 1.68 -14.55
N ILE A 19 3.54 2.73 -13.78
CA ILE A 19 2.64 3.87 -13.64
C ILE A 19 3.24 5.03 -14.42
N GLU A 20 2.46 5.50 -15.38
CA GLU A 20 2.84 6.56 -16.32
C GLU A 20 1.96 7.79 -16.06
N GLY A 21 2.51 8.99 -16.30
CA GLY A 21 1.75 10.24 -16.21
C GLY A 21 1.59 10.79 -14.79
N LEU A 22 2.47 10.44 -13.86
CA LEU A 22 2.50 11.05 -12.54
C LEU A 22 3.12 12.45 -12.63
N THR A 23 2.43 13.45 -12.10
CA THR A 23 2.91 14.83 -12.09
C THR A 23 3.72 15.09 -10.82
N GLU A 24 4.83 15.82 -10.89
CA GLU A 24 5.70 16.11 -9.73
C GLU A 24 4.96 16.62 -8.47
N GLY A 25 3.76 17.18 -8.57
CA GLY A 25 2.99 17.63 -7.40
C GLY A 25 2.14 16.60 -6.66
N SER A 26 1.93 15.39 -7.17
CA SER A 26 0.96 14.47 -6.55
C SER A 26 1.53 13.68 -5.37
N SER A 27 0.65 13.04 -4.61
CA SER A 27 0.98 12.46 -3.30
C SER A 27 1.02 10.93 -3.37
N ILE A 28 1.71 10.29 -2.43
CA ILE A 28 1.70 8.81 -2.32
C ILE A 28 0.25 8.29 -2.24
N LYS A 29 -0.68 9.06 -1.65
CA LYS A 29 -2.11 8.75 -1.65
C LYS A 29 -2.70 8.54 -3.05
N ASP A 30 -2.35 9.39 -4.02
CA ASP A 30 -2.82 9.26 -5.40
C ASP A 30 -2.27 7.99 -6.04
N LEU A 31 -1.00 7.67 -5.74
CA LEU A 31 -0.36 6.45 -6.22
C LEU A 31 -1.09 5.19 -5.73
N LYS A 32 -1.39 5.15 -4.44
CA LYS A 32 -2.12 4.05 -3.84
C LYS A 32 -3.53 3.89 -4.42
N ARG A 33 -4.17 5.00 -4.80
CA ARG A 33 -5.46 4.97 -5.50
C ARG A 33 -5.32 4.30 -6.86
N ILE A 34 -4.30 4.66 -7.66
CA ILE A 34 -4.05 4.03 -8.95
C ILE A 34 -3.76 2.53 -8.78
N ILE A 35 -2.95 2.17 -7.77
CA ILE A 35 -2.67 0.76 -7.46
C ILE A 35 -3.96 0.03 -7.05
N TYR A 36 -4.84 0.65 -6.27
CA TYR A 36 -6.14 0.08 -5.90
C TYR A 36 -7.01 -0.17 -7.14
N GLU A 37 -7.09 0.79 -8.05
CA GLU A 37 -7.86 0.62 -9.30
C GLU A 37 -7.30 -0.50 -10.20
N ARG A 38 -5.99 -0.76 -10.13
CA ARG A 38 -5.32 -1.81 -10.93
C ARG A 38 -5.32 -3.19 -10.28
N THR A 39 -5.14 -3.26 -8.96
CA THR A 39 -4.90 -4.51 -8.22
C THR A 39 -6.07 -4.92 -7.34
N GLY A 40 -7.00 -4.00 -7.07
CA GLY A 40 -8.06 -4.16 -6.07
C GLY A 40 -7.59 -4.08 -4.61
N THR A 41 -6.30 -3.85 -4.34
CA THR A 41 -5.79 -3.80 -2.96
C THR A 41 -6.15 -2.47 -2.30
N PRO A 42 -6.87 -2.42 -1.18
CA PRO A 42 -7.27 -1.15 -0.58
C PRO A 42 -6.05 -0.34 -0.08
N PRO A 43 -6.02 0.99 -0.27
CA PRO A 43 -4.86 1.84 0.02
C PRO A 43 -4.41 1.80 1.49
N GLU A 44 -5.31 1.43 2.40
CA GLU A 44 -5.03 1.22 3.82
C GLU A 44 -4.16 -0.03 4.08
N HIS A 45 -4.24 -1.05 3.24
CA HIS A 45 -3.39 -2.26 3.34
C HIS A 45 -2.13 -2.13 2.48
N GLN A 46 -2.02 -1.09 1.66
CA GLN A 46 -0.84 -0.85 0.84
C GLN A 46 0.24 -0.11 1.65
N THR A 47 1.40 -0.76 1.81
CA THR A 47 2.62 -0.12 2.32
C THR A 47 3.60 0.07 1.17
N ILE A 48 4.07 1.30 0.97
CA ILE A 48 5.06 1.59 -0.06
C ILE A 48 6.45 1.49 0.57
N GLN A 49 7.34 0.77 -0.09
CA GLN A 49 8.75 0.64 0.23
C GLN A 49 9.56 1.26 -0.91
N ILE A 50 10.42 2.21 -0.58
CA ILE A 50 11.26 2.94 -1.54
C ILE A 50 12.70 2.66 -1.14
N ASP A 51 13.53 2.17 -2.07
CA ASP A 51 14.95 1.91 -1.80
C ASP A 51 15.16 1.06 -0.52
N ASN A 52 14.35 -0.01 -0.38
CA ASN A 52 14.34 -0.90 0.78
C ASN A 52 13.89 -0.24 2.12
N LYS A 53 13.40 1.00 2.07
CA LYS A 53 12.86 1.74 3.22
C LYS A 53 11.34 1.79 3.17
N LYS A 54 10.69 1.18 4.16
CA LYS A 54 9.23 1.24 4.32
C LYS A 54 8.82 2.65 4.68
N ILE A 55 7.95 3.24 3.86
CA ILE A 55 7.37 4.56 4.09
C ILE A 55 6.10 4.38 4.92
N PRO A 56 6.08 4.84 6.19
CA PRO A 56 4.90 4.67 7.01
C PRO A 56 3.75 5.56 6.51
N LYS A 57 2.51 5.15 6.80
CA LYS A 57 1.28 5.79 6.31
C LYS A 57 1.21 7.31 6.57
N ARG A 58 1.87 7.80 7.62
CA ARG A 58 1.97 9.25 7.91
C ARG A 58 2.64 10.09 6.81
N TYR A 59 3.40 9.45 5.92
CA TYR A 59 4.03 10.11 4.78
C TYR A 59 3.15 10.04 3.51
N ASP A 60 1.94 9.47 3.58
CA ASP A 60 1.00 9.44 2.45
C ASP A 60 0.64 10.84 1.95
N SER A 61 0.57 11.81 2.87
CA SER A 61 0.31 13.22 2.57
C SER A 61 1.56 13.99 2.11
N LYS A 62 2.75 13.35 2.11
CA LYS A 62 3.94 13.99 1.53
C LYS A 62 3.96 13.78 0.03
N LYS A 63 4.38 14.85 -0.66
CA LYS A 63 4.70 14.79 -2.09
C LYS A 63 5.87 13.86 -2.34
N TRP A 64 5.83 13.16 -3.46
CA TRP A 64 6.91 12.26 -3.88
C TRP A 64 8.23 12.97 -4.17
N GLU A 65 8.20 14.25 -4.56
CA GLU A 65 9.41 15.08 -4.72
C GLU A 65 10.25 15.11 -3.43
N LYS A 66 9.58 15.25 -2.27
CA LYS A 66 10.26 15.28 -0.96
C LYS A 66 10.79 13.92 -0.53
N LEU A 67 10.36 12.84 -1.18
CA LEU A 67 10.81 11.48 -0.92
C LEU A 67 11.97 11.08 -1.85
N GLY A 68 12.34 11.93 -2.82
CA GLY A 68 13.41 11.63 -3.76
C GLY A 68 13.04 10.53 -4.76
N ILE A 69 11.75 10.40 -5.09
CA ILE A 69 11.29 9.43 -6.09
C ILE A 69 11.63 9.96 -7.48
N ASN A 70 12.45 9.20 -8.21
CA ASN A 70 12.85 9.41 -9.59
C ASN A 70 12.43 8.19 -10.43
N ASP A 71 12.59 8.28 -11.75
CA ASP A 71 12.31 7.20 -12.71
C ASP A 71 13.10 5.90 -12.43
N LYS A 72 14.30 6.03 -11.85
CA LYS A 72 15.18 4.89 -11.51
C LYS A 72 14.95 4.32 -10.13
N THR A 73 14.11 4.94 -9.30
CA THR A 73 13.96 4.52 -7.91
C THR A 73 13.15 3.23 -7.86
N ASN A 74 13.67 2.22 -7.15
CA ASN A 74 12.94 0.97 -6.99
C ASN A 74 11.82 1.16 -5.95
N VAL A 75 10.57 1.10 -6.42
CA VAL A 75 9.39 1.20 -5.57
C VAL A 75 8.73 -0.16 -5.50
N GLN A 76 8.56 -0.64 -4.29
CA GLN A 76 7.90 -1.91 -3.99
C GLN A 76 6.68 -1.64 -3.13
N MET A 77 5.55 -2.23 -3.51
CA MET A 77 4.38 -2.27 -2.66
C MET A 77 4.42 -3.53 -1.80
N ILE A 78 3.98 -3.44 -0.55
CA ILE A 78 3.92 -4.55 0.41
C ILE A 78 2.54 -4.54 1.07
N TYR A 79 1.99 -5.73 1.28
CA TYR A 79 0.77 -5.91 2.06
C TYR A 79 1.07 -5.72 3.54
N ALA A 80 0.50 -4.67 4.12
CA ALA A 80 0.29 -4.61 5.55
C ALA A 80 -1.13 -5.13 5.81
N MET A 81 -1.22 -6.43 6.08
CA MET A 81 -2.40 -6.99 6.70
C MET A 81 -2.39 -6.48 8.15
N ASP A 82 -3.17 -5.45 8.45
CA ASP A 82 -3.51 -5.15 9.84
C ASP A 82 -4.46 -6.26 10.28
N GLY A 83 -3.88 -7.37 10.75
CA GLY A 83 -4.60 -8.53 11.25
C GLY A 83 -5.26 -8.22 12.58
N GLY A 84 -6.32 -7.41 12.54
CA GLY A 84 -7.19 -7.13 13.68
C GLY A 84 -8.59 -7.63 13.39
N CYS A 85 -8.86 -8.90 13.72
CA CYS A 85 -10.22 -9.33 14.02
C CYS A 85 -10.61 -8.63 15.33
N GLY A 86 -11.06 -7.37 15.23
CA GLY A 86 -11.31 -6.49 16.37
C GLY A 86 -12.79 -6.12 16.54
N CYS A 87 -13.70 -6.65 15.73
CA CYS A 87 -15.13 -6.43 15.93
C CYS A 87 -15.98 -7.55 15.31
N GLY A 88 -16.80 -8.17 16.16
CA GLY A 88 -18.13 -8.61 15.75
C GLY A 88 -18.19 -9.93 15.00
N CYS A 89 -17.87 -11.04 15.67
CA CYS A 89 -18.54 -12.28 15.35
C CYS A 89 -20.04 -12.09 15.63
N ASP A 90 -20.86 -11.79 14.61
CA ASP A 90 -22.34 -11.79 14.74
C ASP A 90 -22.93 -13.20 14.98
N ILE A 91 -22.07 -14.23 15.14
CA ILE A 91 -22.46 -15.58 15.56
C ILE A 91 -22.12 -15.86 17.04
N CYS A 92 -21.26 -15.09 17.69
CA CYS A 92 -20.99 -15.27 19.12
C CYS A 92 -21.20 -13.98 19.90
N GLY A 93 -22.42 -13.81 20.42
CA GLY A 93 -22.63 -13.00 21.61
C GLY A 93 -21.92 -13.66 22.79
N CYS A 94 -20.61 -13.49 22.93
CA CYS A 94 -19.86 -13.72 24.16
C CYS A 94 -18.48 -13.09 24.04
N GLY A 95 -18.24 -12.11 24.90
CA GLY A 95 -16.92 -11.51 25.07
C GLY A 95 -15.95 -12.52 25.68
N CYS A 96 -14.74 -12.46 25.15
CA CYS A 96 -13.47 -12.80 25.78
C CYS A 96 -13.22 -14.27 26.18
N ASP A 97 -11.98 -14.68 25.87
CA ASP A 97 -11.26 -15.82 26.43
C ASP A 97 -11.76 -17.23 26.09
N ALA A 98 -11.55 -17.68 24.85
CA ALA A 98 -11.32 -19.11 24.62
C ALA A 98 -10.47 -19.37 23.38
N CYS A 99 -9.33 -20.01 23.62
CA CYS A 99 -8.43 -20.59 22.63
C CYS A 99 -9.18 -21.46 21.60
N CYS A 100 -8.81 -21.30 20.33
CA CYS A 100 -9.06 -22.29 19.29
C CYS A 100 -8.44 -23.64 19.70
N GLN A 101 -9.27 -24.65 19.99
CA GLN A 101 -8.88 -26.05 19.89
C GLN A 101 -9.54 -26.62 18.64
N ILE A 102 -8.69 -26.98 17.68
CA ILE A 102 -9.04 -27.72 16.47
C ILE A 102 -9.34 -29.16 16.93
N ILE A 103 -10.55 -29.66 16.63
CA ILE A 103 -10.84 -31.10 16.61
C ILE A 103 -10.54 -31.60 15.20
#